data_AF-A0A7Z1KKA1-F1
#
_entry.id   AF-A0A7Z1KKA1-F1
#
_cell.length_a   1.000
_cell.length_b   1.000
_cell.length_c   1.000
_cell.angle_alpha   90.00
_cell.angle_beta   90.00
_cell.angle_gamma   90.00
#
_symmetry.space_group_name_H-M   'P 1'
#
loop_
_entity.id
_entity.type
_entity.pdbx_description
1 polymer ?
#
loop_
_entity_poly.entity_id
_entity_poly.type
_entity_poly.pdbx_seq_one_letter_code
_entity_poly.pdbx_strand_id
1 'polypeptide(L)'
;MDWGLMGPEKVISQRRTRTLGLSSIVRKFNDLAVPGLGGVKYAKTVFLACLGIDVAETVRQTGKQVTNIQVTNAIEALACHLAYYTNDWRADNRLRGRTKLNSPVDLTYKTFSSNNFYVTQPMRMSTVQALPGLGFVESKGDRFNSFSLSQQGRDFIDAASMGYKCHKLNITAFLARWVKNEKQLPSSETSSHNNLLYVLSPIVRLEQHALNVFTQALLSGEPQNVSRRKGILEWAKSNDLHNYVDWTRPPFIEETHFDDLKSGALFFSLRNKSLDLLNMIEAEIAPLNPPKLDLTTPLLESICKAVNKLKVAANDFLSLEHDPSIGKEANHFAKQCMQSDDVSILKSLLERDEVVLRCRGTHVLPAAAFGKPETVNNEKVEDSSLFPHDISFRVWNMYALNQDFENKLDQWLEPKGDNDV
;
A
#
# COMPACT_ATOMS: atom_id res chain seq x y z
N MET A 1 -46.62 17.65 -24.94
CA MET A 1 -45.80 16.46 -25.26
C MET A 1 -44.37 16.94 -25.37
N ASP A 2 -43.68 17.04 -24.24
CA ASP A 2 -42.28 17.47 -24.20
C ASP A 2 -41.39 16.25 -24.34
N TRP A 3 -40.73 16.15 -25.49
CA TRP A 3 -39.64 15.22 -25.69
C TRP A 3 -38.43 15.76 -24.91
N GLY A 4 -38.18 15.16 -23.74
CA GLY A 4 -37.02 15.44 -22.92
C GLY A 4 -35.74 15.06 -23.66
N LEU A 5 -34.95 16.07 -24.04
CA LEU A 5 -33.55 15.92 -24.41
C LEU A 5 -32.82 15.23 -23.27
N MET A 6 -32.39 13.98 -23.48
CA MET A 6 -31.44 13.31 -22.60
C MET A 6 -30.16 14.16 -22.59
N GLY A 7 -29.87 14.77 -21.43
CA GLY A 7 -28.61 15.47 -21.21
C GLY A 7 -27.43 14.51 -21.41
N PRO A 8 -26.24 15.02 -21.77
CA PRO A 8 -25.08 14.17 -21.99
C PRO A 8 -24.83 13.32 -20.76
N GLU A 9 -24.91 12.01 -20.93
CA GLU A 9 -24.53 11.04 -19.93
C GLU A 9 -23.10 11.39 -19.51
N LYS A 10 -22.91 11.84 -18.26
CA LYS A 10 -21.58 12.08 -17.73
C LYS A 10 -20.89 10.72 -17.75
N VAL A 11 -20.05 10.50 -18.75
CA VAL A 11 -19.16 9.34 -18.80
C VAL A 11 -18.43 9.34 -17.47
N ILE A 12 -18.77 8.38 -16.62
CA ILE A 12 -18.12 8.21 -15.33
C ILE A 12 -16.66 7.96 -15.67
N SER A 13 -15.78 8.89 -15.28
CA SER A 13 -14.34 8.76 -15.42
C SER A 13 -13.92 7.41 -14.83
N GLN A 14 -13.67 6.42 -15.68
CA GLN A 14 -13.26 5.10 -15.26
C GLN A 14 -11.81 5.19 -14.77
N ARG A 15 -11.54 4.68 -13.56
CA ARG A 15 -10.16 4.66 -13.04
C ARG A 15 -9.29 3.83 -13.96
N ARG A 16 -8.14 4.38 -14.37
CA ARG A 16 -7.16 3.79 -15.29
C ARG A 16 -6.32 2.65 -14.67
N THR A 17 -6.91 1.81 -13.81
CA THR A 17 -6.16 0.75 -13.12
C THR A 17 -6.28 -0.57 -13.89
N ARG A 18 -5.20 -0.99 -14.58
CA ARG A 18 -5.09 -2.30 -15.23
C ARG A 18 -4.81 -3.40 -14.22
N THR A 19 -5.83 -4.16 -13.82
CA THR A 19 -5.66 -5.30 -12.91
C THR A 19 -5.44 -6.63 -13.64
N LEU A 20 -5.85 -6.71 -14.91
CA LEU A 20 -5.86 -7.93 -15.74
C LEU A 20 -6.64 -9.10 -15.13
N GLY A 21 -7.50 -8.84 -14.15
CA GLY A 21 -8.15 -9.88 -13.34
C GLY A 21 -7.21 -10.63 -12.39
N LEU A 22 -5.96 -10.17 -12.20
CA LEU A 22 -4.93 -10.89 -11.43
C LEU A 22 -4.87 -10.48 -9.94
N SER A 23 -5.78 -9.63 -9.47
CA SER A 23 -5.71 -9.05 -8.12
C SER A 23 -5.77 -10.09 -7.00
N SER A 24 -6.54 -11.18 -7.17
CA SER A 24 -6.60 -12.30 -6.22
C SER A 24 -5.25 -13.00 -6.09
N ILE A 25 -4.62 -13.33 -7.21
CA ILE A 25 -3.32 -14.00 -7.29
C ILE A 25 -2.22 -13.12 -6.67
N VAL A 26 -2.21 -11.83 -7.03
CA VAL A 26 -1.28 -10.84 -6.45
C VAL A 26 -1.44 -10.76 -4.94
N ARG A 27 -2.68 -10.71 -4.43
CA ARG A 27 -2.94 -10.72 -2.99
C ARG A 27 -2.44 -12.00 -2.33
N LYS A 28 -2.70 -13.16 -2.94
CA LYS A 28 -2.25 -14.47 -2.44
C LYS A 28 -0.72 -14.53 -2.30
N PHE A 29 0.05 -14.15 -3.32
CA PHE A 29 1.51 -14.16 -3.23
C PHE A 29 2.05 -13.17 -2.19
N ASN A 30 1.46 -11.98 -2.09
CA ASN A 30 1.84 -11.04 -1.03
C ASN A 30 1.50 -11.57 0.37
N ASP A 31 0.38 -12.28 0.54
CA ASP A 31 0.00 -12.94 1.79
C ASP A 31 0.92 -14.10 2.13
N LEU A 32 1.39 -14.87 1.15
CA LEU A 32 2.39 -15.91 1.36
C LEU A 32 3.76 -15.35 1.74
N ALA A 33 4.13 -14.19 1.19
CA ALA A 33 5.42 -13.55 1.48
C ALA A 33 5.50 -13.07 2.94
N VAL A 34 4.58 -12.20 3.35
CA VAL A 34 4.48 -11.71 4.74
C VAL A 34 3.01 -11.71 5.18
N PRO A 35 2.56 -12.79 5.85
CA PRO A 35 1.16 -12.94 6.21
C PRO A 35 0.66 -11.88 7.18
N GLY A 36 -0.50 -11.31 6.89
CA GLY A 36 -1.18 -10.37 7.78
C GLY A 36 -0.64 -8.94 7.76
N LEU A 37 0.60 -8.67 7.31
CA LEU A 37 1.20 -7.33 7.39
C LEU A 37 0.52 -6.27 6.49
N GLY A 38 -0.11 -6.70 5.39
CA GLY A 38 -0.75 -5.77 4.46
C GLY A 38 0.23 -4.78 3.83
N GLY A 39 -0.13 -3.49 3.84
CA GLY A 39 0.68 -2.41 3.29
C GLY A 39 1.54 -1.67 4.31
N VAL A 40 1.64 -2.16 5.55
CA VAL A 40 2.25 -1.42 6.65
C VAL A 40 3.76 -1.33 6.48
N LYS A 41 4.28 -0.10 6.34
CA LYS A 41 5.71 0.24 6.31
C LYS A 41 6.26 0.75 7.65
N TYR A 42 5.41 1.36 8.48
CA TYR A 42 5.80 2.06 9.70
C TYR A 42 4.86 1.71 10.85
N ALA A 43 5.38 1.43 12.04
CA ALA A 43 4.57 1.03 13.19
C ALA A 43 3.66 2.18 13.67
N LYS A 44 4.12 3.43 13.55
CA LYS A 44 3.32 4.63 13.87
C LYS A 44 2.01 4.71 13.08
N THR A 45 2.00 4.24 11.83
CA THR A 45 0.77 4.20 11.01
C THR A 45 -0.29 3.26 11.60
N VAL A 46 0.13 2.12 12.16
CA VAL A 46 -0.77 1.19 12.85
C VAL A 46 -1.27 1.80 14.15
N PHE A 47 -0.39 2.45 14.91
CA PHE A 47 -0.77 3.17 16.13
C PHE A 47 -1.85 4.22 15.87
N LEU A 48 -1.66 5.08 14.86
CA LEU A 48 -2.65 6.11 14.51
C LEU A 48 -4.00 5.52 14.09
N ALA A 49 -3.98 4.37 13.40
CA ALA A 49 -5.20 3.67 13.04
C ALA A 49 -5.93 3.10 14.26
N CYS A 50 -5.22 2.44 15.19
CA CYS A 50 -5.77 1.97 16.46
C CYS A 50 -6.34 3.13 17.28
N LEU A 51 -5.59 4.21 17.43
CA LEU A 51 -6.01 5.41 18.16
C LEU A 51 -7.29 6.02 17.57
N GLY A 52 -7.41 6.07 16.24
CA GLY A 52 -8.61 6.56 15.59
C GLY A 52 -9.83 5.67 15.81
N ILE A 53 -9.66 4.35 15.88
CA ILE A 53 -10.74 3.41 16.22
C ILE A 53 -11.16 3.61 17.68
N ASP A 54 -10.20 3.67 18.60
CA ASP A 54 -10.43 3.86 20.04
C ASP A 54 -11.20 5.16 20.35
N VAL A 55 -10.76 6.27 19.74
CA VAL A 55 -11.41 7.57 19.88
C VAL A 55 -12.82 7.53 19.28
N ALA A 56 -13.01 6.86 18.14
CA ALA A 56 -14.33 6.73 17.53
C ALA A 56 -15.30 5.91 18.41
N GLU A 57 -14.82 4.81 19.00
CA GLU A 57 -15.60 4.00 19.96
C GLU A 57 -15.97 4.80 21.20
N THR A 58 -15.00 5.51 21.79
CA THR A 58 -15.21 6.37 22.96
C THR A 58 -16.24 7.47 22.68
N VAL A 59 -16.19 8.10 21.51
CA VAL A 59 -17.16 9.15 21.13
C VAL A 59 -18.55 8.57 20.87
N ARG A 60 -18.65 7.37 20.28
CA ARG A 60 -19.95 6.70 20.08
C ARG A 60 -20.62 6.33 21.40
N GLN A 61 -19.86 5.96 22.42
CA GLN A 61 -20.40 5.68 23.76
C GLN A 61 -21.11 6.89 24.40
N THR A 62 -20.76 8.12 23.99
CA THR A 62 -21.46 9.34 24.44
C THR A 62 -22.68 9.70 23.57
N GLY A 63 -23.13 8.80 22.68
CA GLY A 63 -24.29 9.00 21.81
C GLY A 63 -24.03 9.79 20.52
N LYS A 64 -22.80 10.27 20.27
CA LYS A 64 -22.47 11.01 19.04
C LYS A 64 -22.20 10.06 17.89
N GLN A 65 -22.84 10.29 16.75
CA GLN A 65 -22.67 9.47 15.55
C GLN A 65 -21.39 9.85 14.80
N VAL A 66 -20.41 8.94 14.79
CA VAL A 66 -19.15 9.05 14.06
C VAL A 66 -18.70 7.68 13.55
N THR A 67 -18.01 7.66 12.40
CA THR A 67 -17.43 6.43 11.84
C THR A 67 -15.93 6.33 12.14
N ASN A 68 -15.39 5.10 12.17
CA ASN A 68 -13.94 4.87 12.34
C ASN A 68 -13.16 5.63 11.26
N ILE A 69 -13.59 5.51 10.00
CA ILE A 69 -12.93 6.20 8.87
C ILE A 69 -12.87 7.72 9.07
N GLN A 70 -13.95 8.37 9.50
CA GLN A 70 -13.97 9.82 9.68
C GLN A 70 -13.02 10.28 10.80
N VAL A 71 -13.05 9.59 11.95
CA VAL A 71 -12.22 9.94 13.10
C VAL A 71 -10.75 9.66 12.83
N THR A 72 -10.42 8.48 12.29
CA THR A 72 -9.04 8.13 11.91
C THR A 72 -8.50 9.07 10.84
N ASN A 73 -9.28 9.44 9.82
CA ASN A 73 -8.88 10.46 8.84
C ASN A 73 -8.47 11.78 9.51
N ALA A 74 -9.30 12.26 10.43
CA ALA A 74 -9.05 13.55 11.08
C ALA A 74 -7.80 13.51 11.97
N ILE A 75 -7.58 12.39 12.68
CA ILE A 75 -6.39 12.19 13.51
C ILE A 75 -5.13 12.04 12.65
N GLU A 76 -5.18 11.28 11.54
CA GLU A 76 -4.07 11.18 10.59
C GLU A 76 -3.72 12.54 9.98
N ALA A 77 -4.71 13.31 9.55
CA ALA A 77 -4.53 14.64 9.01
C ALA A 77 -3.90 15.58 10.04
N LEU A 78 -4.35 15.50 11.30
CA LEU A 78 -3.78 16.28 12.41
C LEU A 78 -2.33 15.89 12.67
N ALA A 79 -2.05 14.59 12.73
CA ALA A 79 -0.71 14.05 12.89
C ALA A 79 0.25 14.55 11.79
N CYS A 80 -0.17 14.50 10.53
CA CYS A 80 0.62 15.03 9.41
C CYS A 80 0.80 16.55 9.47
N HIS A 81 -0.25 17.30 9.82
CA HIS A 81 -0.15 18.76 9.96
C HIS A 81 0.85 19.17 11.04
N LEU A 82 0.78 18.54 12.22
CA LEU A 82 1.72 18.77 13.31
C LEU A 82 3.17 18.45 12.88
N ALA A 83 3.37 17.32 12.20
CA ALA A 83 4.68 16.92 11.70
C ALA A 83 5.26 17.87 10.64
N TYR A 84 4.44 18.31 9.68
CA TYR A 84 4.89 19.28 8.68
C TYR A 84 5.22 20.63 9.29
N TYR A 85 4.44 21.08 10.28
CA TYR A 85 4.70 22.32 10.99
C TYR A 85 6.10 22.33 11.64
N THR A 86 6.55 21.19 12.18
CA THR A 86 7.88 21.07 12.81
C THR A 86 9.03 20.73 11.88
N ASN A 87 8.75 20.33 10.63
CA ASN A 87 9.76 19.95 9.63
C ASN A 87 9.77 20.92 8.44
N ASP A 88 9.45 22.20 8.66
CA ASP A 88 9.42 23.26 7.65
C ASP A 88 8.69 22.88 6.35
N TRP A 89 7.60 22.11 6.47
CA TRP A 89 6.85 21.59 5.33
C TRP A 89 7.69 20.78 4.34
N ARG A 90 8.82 20.18 4.72
CA ARG A 90 9.62 19.32 3.85
C ARG A 90 8.87 18.04 3.49
N ALA A 91 9.11 17.52 2.28
CA ALA A 91 8.54 16.25 1.87
C ALA A 91 9.19 15.10 2.67
N ASP A 92 8.37 14.16 3.14
CA ASP A 92 8.80 12.98 3.89
C ASP A 92 7.88 11.81 3.49
N ASN A 93 8.45 10.62 3.29
CA ASN A 93 7.71 9.42 2.86
C ASN A 93 6.68 8.95 3.91
N ARG A 94 6.84 9.33 5.17
CA ARG A 94 5.92 9.05 6.28
C ARG A 94 4.73 10.02 6.31
N LEU A 95 4.80 11.14 5.59
CA LEU A 95 3.79 12.19 5.62
C LEU A 95 2.97 12.25 4.33
N ARG A 96 1.69 12.57 4.45
CA ARG A 96 0.76 12.70 3.33
C ARG A 96 0.03 14.04 3.39
N GLY A 97 -0.41 14.55 2.24
CA GLY A 97 -1.34 15.69 2.20
C GLY A 97 -0.71 17.09 2.30
N ARG A 98 0.62 17.23 2.11
CA ARG A 98 1.38 18.49 2.20
C ARG A 98 0.61 19.72 1.69
N THR A 99 0.14 19.70 0.45
CA THR A 99 -0.51 20.86 -0.20
C THR A 99 -1.79 21.29 0.52
N LYS A 100 -2.63 20.34 0.93
CA LYS A 100 -3.92 20.65 1.55
C LYS A 100 -3.80 21.01 3.02
N LEU A 101 -2.77 20.48 3.70
CA LEU A 101 -2.52 20.72 5.12
C LEU A 101 -1.80 22.06 5.39
N ASN A 102 -1.24 22.73 4.37
CA ASN A 102 -0.38 23.93 4.50
C ASN A 102 -1.09 25.19 5.03
N SER A 103 -2.41 25.26 5.00
CA SER A 103 -3.14 26.41 5.54
C SER A 103 -4.60 26.03 5.82
N PRO A 104 -4.86 25.23 6.87
CA PRO A 104 -6.23 24.96 7.28
C PRO A 104 -6.94 26.25 7.67
N VAL A 105 -8.24 26.32 7.40
CA VAL A 105 -9.08 27.45 7.85
C VAL A 105 -9.12 27.52 9.38
N ASP A 106 -9.16 26.36 10.04
CA ASP A 106 -9.05 26.21 11.49
C ASP A 106 -8.51 24.81 11.86
N LEU A 107 -8.16 24.62 13.14
CA LEU A 107 -7.66 23.34 13.65
C LEU A 107 -8.74 22.49 14.34
N THR A 108 -9.99 22.60 13.88
CA THR A 108 -11.11 21.86 14.45
C THR A 108 -11.27 20.46 13.83
N TYR A 109 -11.92 19.56 14.56
CA TYR A 109 -12.32 18.26 14.02
C TYR A 109 -13.13 18.40 12.73
N LYS A 110 -14.00 19.42 12.61
CA LYS A 110 -14.84 19.63 11.43
C LYS A 110 -14.00 19.84 10.16
N THR A 111 -12.95 20.64 10.24
CA THR A 111 -12.04 20.89 9.12
C THR A 111 -11.29 19.62 8.74
N PHE A 112 -10.69 18.96 9.74
CA PHE A 112 -9.84 17.78 9.53
C PHE A 112 -10.62 16.52 9.11
N SER A 113 -11.91 16.42 9.46
CA SER A 113 -12.79 15.31 9.05
C SER A 113 -13.51 15.55 7.72
N SER A 114 -13.39 16.74 7.14
CA SER A 114 -14.15 17.10 5.95
C SER A 114 -13.73 16.30 4.71
N ASN A 115 -14.71 16.01 3.86
CA ASN A 115 -14.47 15.31 2.62
C ASN A 115 -13.49 16.13 1.76
N ASN A 116 -12.41 15.47 1.31
CA ASN A 116 -11.33 16.03 0.49
C ASN A 116 -10.28 16.91 1.18
N PHE A 117 -10.31 17.11 2.51
CA PHE A 117 -9.28 17.95 3.16
C PHE A 117 -7.91 17.27 3.26
N TYR A 118 -7.85 15.97 3.53
CA TYR A 118 -6.59 15.28 3.78
C TYR A 118 -5.97 14.70 2.49
N VAL A 119 -6.31 13.47 2.13
CA VAL A 119 -5.81 12.81 0.91
C VAL A 119 -6.80 11.78 0.39
N THR A 120 -6.68 11.44 -0.90
CA THR A 120 -7.45 10.37 -1.55
C THR A 120 -7.02 8.98 -1.09
N GLN A 121 -5.72 8.81 -0.75
CA GLN A 121 -5.16 7.57 -0.19
C GLN A 121 -4.58 7.83 1.20
N PRO A 122 -5.40 7.73 2.25
CA PRO A 122 -4.95 7.92 3.62
C PRO A 122 -4.10 6.77 4.15
N MET A 123 -3.39 7.02 5.25
CA MET A 123 -2.43 6.07 5.80
C MET A 123 -3.11 4.78 6.28
N ARG A 124 -4.31 4.83 6.89
CA ARG A 124 -5.05 3.62 7.30
C ARG A 124 -5.34 2.63 6.18
N MET A 125 -5.33 3.04 4.91
CA MET A 125 -5.61 2.10 3.81
C MET A 125 -4.58 0.97 3.77
N SER A 126 -3.36 1.24 4.25
CA SER A 126 -2.31 0.22 4.37
C SER A 126 -2.50 -0.72 5.56
N THR A 127 -3.30 -0.32 6.56
CA THR A 127 -3.47 -1.04 7.84
C THR A 127 -4.66 -1.98 7.86
N VAL A 128 -5.55 -1.95 6.84
CA VAL A 128 -6.80 -2.74 6.80
C VAL A 128 -6.56 -4.23 7.03
N GLN A 129 -5.47 -4.77 6.49
CA GLN A 129 -5.11 -6.18 6.71
C GLN A 129 -4.29 -6.39 7.99
N ALA A 130 -3.40 -5.45 8.31
CA ALA A 130 -2.51 -5.52 9.47
C ALA A 130 -3.27 -5.53 10.80
N LEU A 131 -4.28 -4.67 10.94
CA LEU A 131 -5.01 -4.54 12.19
C LEU A 131 -5.61 -5.87 12.66
N PRO A 132 -6.45 -6.56 11.86
CA PRO A 132 -6.97 -7.87 12.25
C PRO A 132 -5.89 -8.96 12.16
N GLY A 133 -4.99 -8.90 11.16
CA GLY A 133 -3.96 -9.92 10.94
C GLY A 133 -2.92 -10.01 12.06
N LEU A 134 -2.72 -8.94 12.81
CA LEU A 134 -1.83 -8.86 13.97
C LEU A 134 -2.58 -8.82 15.30
N GLY A 135 -3.92 -8.97 15.30
CA GLY A 135 -4.73 -9.06 16.51
C GLY A 135 -5.01 -7.73 17.23
N PHE A 136 -4.74 -6.57 16.62
CA PHE A 136 -5.04 -5.26 17.22
C PHE A 136 -6.52 -4.90 17.21
N VAL A 137 -7.30 -5.51 16.31
CA VAL A 137 -8.75 -5.31 16.23
C VAL A 137 -9.47 -6.63 16.07
N GLU A 138 -10.67 -6.68 16.61
CA GLU A 138 -11.67 -7.65 16.21
C GLU A 138 -12.42 -7.11 14.99
N SER A 139 -12.77 -7.99 14.06
CA SER A 139 -13.54 -7.58 12.89
C SER A 139 -14.74 -8.46 12.62
N LYS A 140 -15.88 -7.82 12.36
CA LYS A 140 -17.11 -8.48 11.87
C LYS A 140 -17.20 -8.51 10.34
N GLY A 141 -16.16 -8.05 9.62
CA GLY A 141 -16.12 -8.03 8.15
C GLY A 141 -14.79 -7.48 7.59
N ASP A 142 -14.71 -7.23 6.29
CA ASP A 142 -13.45 -6.80 5.66
C ASP A 142 -13.24 -5.27 5.64
N ARG A 143 -14.18 -4.50 6.19
CA ARG A 143 -14.19 -3.03 6.08
C ARG A 143 -13.67 -2.37 7.36
N PHE A 144 -12.90 -1.30 7.22
CA PHE A 144 -12.35 -0.55 8.36
C PHE A 144 -13.41 -0.05 9.37
N ASN A 145 -14.61 0.28 8.90
CA ASN A 145 -15.72 0.70 9.78
C ASN A 145 -16.33 -0.44 10.61
N SER A 146 -16.04 -1.71 10.31
CA SER A 146 -16.49 -2.86 11.12
C SER A 146 -15.47 -3.29 12.17
N PHE A 147 -14.34 -2.59 12.29
CA PHE A 147 -13.30 -2.89 13.27
C PHE A 147 -13.70 -2.37 14.66
N SER A 148 -13.40 -3.19 15.67
CA SER A 148 -13.48 -2.84 17.08
C SER A 148 -12.14 -3.14 17.75
N LEU A 149 -11.70 -2.26 18.65
CA LEU A 149 -10.36 -2.39 19.21
C LEU A 149 -10.26 -3.59 20.17
N SER A 150 -9.26 -4.45 19.97
CA SER A 150 -8.98 -5.57 20.87
C SER A 150 -8.25 -5.09 22.14
N GLN A 151 -8.05 -5.98 23.11
CA GLN A 151 -7.22 -5.64 24.28
C GLN A 151 -5.78 -5.33 23.87
N GLN A 152 -5.20 -6.12 22.96
CA GLN A 152 -3.86 -5.87 22.43
C GLN A 152 -3.75 -4.53 21.70
N GLY A 153 -4.82 -4.10 21.01
CA GLY A 153 -4.93 -2.76 20.43
C GLY A 153 -4.90 -1.65 21.48
N ARG A 154 -5.60 -1.83 22.60
CA ARG A 154 -5.58 -0.89 23.74
C ARG A 154 -4.20 -0.83 24.39
N ASP A 155 -3.60 -1.99 24.67
CA ASP A 155 -2.27 -2.08 25.27
C ASP A 155 -1.22 -1.38 24.40
N PHE A 156 -1.36 -1.45 23.07
CA PHE A 156 -0.48 -0.75 22.14
C PHE A 156 -0.66 0.78 22.18
N ILE A 157 -1.89 1.28 22.29
CA ILE A 157 -2.16 2.72 22.45
C ILE A 157 -1.61 3.21 23.79
N ASP A 158 -1.84 2.47 24.86
CA ASP A 158 -1.37 2.80 26.20
C ASP A 158 0.16 2.84 26.22
N ALA A 159 0.83 1.83 25.67
CA ALA A 159 2.28 1.79 25.57
C ALA A 159 2.86 2.96 24.75
N ALA A 160 2.17 3.40 23.69
CA ALA A 160 2.62 4.48 22.82
C ALA A 160 2.33 5.89 23.36
N SER A 161 1.38 6.03 24.28
CA SER A 161 0.95 7.33 24.84
C SER A 161 1.20 7.46 26.34
N MET A 162 1.85 6.46 26.96
CA MET A 162 2.16 6.43 28.38
C MET A 162 2.93 7.68 28.80
N GLY A 163 2.51 8.31 29.90
CA GLY A 163 3.15 9.50 30.44
C GLY A 163 2.81 10.82 29.72
N TYR A 164 2.29 10.78 28.49
CA TYR A 164 1.92 11.98 27.75
C TYR A 164 0.51 12.45 28.11
N LYS A 165 0.39 13.76 28.37
CA LYS A 165 -0.89 14.41 28.68
C LYS A 165 -1.10 15.66 27.85
N CYS A 166 -2.33 15.88 27.42
CA CYS A 166 -2.78 17.12 26.78
C CYS A 166 -3.90 17.73 27.62
N HIS A 167 -3.71 18.96 28.12
CA HIS A 167 -4.65 19.61 29.04
C HIS A 167 -5.03 18.74 30.26
N LYS A 168 -4.03 18.06 30.84
CA LYS A 168 -4.16 17.10 31.97
C LYS A 168 -4.95 15.81 31.67
N LEU A 169 -5.39 15.62 30.44
CA LEU A 169 -6.05 14.39 29.97
C LEU A 169 -5.01 13.48 29.29
N ASN A 170 -5.25 12.18 29.30
CA ASN A 170 -4.53 11.29 28.38
C ASN A 170 -4.89 11.62 26.92
N ILE A 171 -4.09 11.14 25.98
CA ILE A 171 -4.22 11.52 24.57
C ILE A 171 -5.58 11.09 23.98
N THR A 172 -6.03 9.86 24.23
CA THR A 172 -7.35 9.39 23.78
C THR A 172 -8.49 10.28 24.29
N ALA A 173 -8.54 10.57 25.58
CA ALA A 173 -9.60 11.38 26.17
C ALA A 173 -9.56 12.83 25.65
N PHE A 174 -8.37 13.39 25.45
CA PHE A 174 -8.23 14.70 24.81
C PHE A 174 -8.80 14.68 23.38
N LEU A 175 -8.39 13.71 22.55
CA LEU A 175 -8.86 13.59 21.16
C LEU A 175 -10.36 13.32 21.08
N ALA A 176 -10.94 12.53 21.97
CA ALA A 176 -12.38 12.33 22.05
C ALA A 176 -13.12 13.65 22.32
N ARG A 177 -12.59 14.52 23.19
CA ARG A 177 -13.14 15.86 23.43
C ARG A 177 -12.94 16.81 22.26
N TRP A 178 -11.82 16.71 21.54
CA TRP A 178 -11.58 17.46 20.30
C TRP A 178 -12.57 17.03 19.19
N VAL A 179 -12.80 15.74 18.99
CA VAL A 179 -13.81 15.21 18.05
C VAL A 179 -15.23 15.66 18.42
N LYS A 180 -15.52 15.78 19.72
CA LYS A 180 -16.79 16.33 20.22
C LYS A 180 -16.89 17.85 20.09
N ASN A 181 -15.82 18.54 19.70
CA ASN A 181 -15.71 20.00 19.64
C ASN A 181 -15.85 20.67 21.02
N GLU A 182 -15.49 19.96 22.09
CA GLU A 182 -15.50 20.45 23.48
C GLU A 182 -14.15 21.03 23.93
N LYS A 183 -13.08 20.72 23.19
CA LYS A 183 -11.72 21.18 23.44
C LYS A 183 -11.07 21.59 22.13
N GLN A 184 -10.40 22.75 22.16
CA GLN A 184 -9.52 23.21 21.10
C GLN A 184 -8.13 22.59 21.25
N LEU A 185 -7.37 22.59 20.16
CA LEU A 185 -5.96 22.22 20.20
C LEU A 185 -5.16 23.19 21.09
N PRO A 186 -4.14 22.70 21.79
CA PRO A 186 -3.22 23.56 22.55
C PRO A 186 -2.43 24.49 21.62
N SER A 187 -2.06 25.68 22.12
CA SER A 187 -1.15 26.58 21.40
C SER A 187 0.26 25.97 21.30
N SER A 188 0.96 26.32 20.22
CA SER A 188 2.27 25.75 19.84
C SER A 188 3.35 25.84 20.92
N GLU A 189 3.28 26.84 21.79
CA GLU A 189 4.29 27.11 22.83
C GLU A 189 4.09 26.28 24.12
N THR A 190 3.07 25.41 24.17
CA THR A 190 2.73 24.68 25.40
C THR A 190 3.28 23.26 25.43
N SER A 191 3.55 22.75 26.64
CA SER A 191 3.90 21.34 26.83
C SER A 191 2.80 20.38 26.34
N SER A 192 1.53 20.79 26.37
CA SER A 192 0.42 20.01 25.82
C SER A 192 0.52 19.85 24.30
N HIS A 193 0.95 20.90 23.59
CA HIS A 193 1.21 20.81 22.15
C HIS A 193 2.39 19.89 21.85
N ASN A 194 3.50 20.04 22.57
CA ASN A 194 4.68 19.18 22.39
C ASN A 194 4.37 17.69 22.67
N ASN A 195 3.59 17.39 23.71
CA ASN A 195 3.16 16.02 24.00
C ASN A 195 2.27 15.46 22.87
N LEU A 196 1.34 16.26 22.35
CA LEU A 196 0.46 15.85 21.26
C LEU A 196 1.26 15.61 19.97
N LEU A 197 2.18 16.51 19.64
CA LEU A 197 3.12 16.38 18.52
C LEU A 197 3.94 15.09 18.65
N TYR A 198 4.59 14.86 19.79
CA TYR A 198 5.45 13.70 20.01
C TYR A 198 4.69 12.38 19.82
N VAL A 199 3.49 12.28 20.38
CA VAL A 199 2.68 11.07 20.29
C VAL A 199 2.15 10.86 18.86
N LEU A 200 1.61 11.89 18.22
CA LEU A 200 0.90 11.74 16.94
C LEU A 200 1.80 11.79 15.71
N SER A 201 2.88 12.56 15.74
CA SER A 201 3.70 12.84 14.56
C SER A 201 4.20 11.56 13.87
N PRO A 202 3.93 11.35 12.56
CA PRO A 202 4.42 10.19 11.83
C PRO A 202 5.94 10.11 11.71
N ILE A 203 6.63 11.25 11.87
CA ILE A 203 8.10 11.33 11.80
C ILE A 203 8.77 11.09 13.16
N VAL A 204 8.00 11.04 14.25
CA VAL A 204 8.53 10.72 15.58
C VAL A 204 8.43 9.22 15.79
N ARG A 205 9.56 8.56 16.08
CA ARG A 205 9.60 7.12 16.38
C ARG A 205 8.70 6.80 17.58
N LEU A 206 8.08 5.62 17.58
CA LEU A 206 7.39 5.10 18.76
C LEU A 206 8.38 4.78 19.89
N GLU A 207 7.94 4.88 21.14
CA GLU A 207 8.77 4.47 22.26
C GLU A 207 9.04 2.96 22.24
N GLN A 208 10.17 2.56 22.83
CA GLN A 208 10.62 1.16 22.79
C GLN A 208 9.58 0.19 23.35
N HIS A 209 8.85 0.58 24.39
CA HIS A 209 7.79 -0.25 24.96
C HIS A 209 6.66 -0.52 23.95
N ALA A 210 6.20 0.50 23.22
CA ALA A 210 5.19 0.34 22.17
C ALA A 210 5.69 -0.53 21.00
N LEU A 211 6.95 -0.36 20.60
CA LEU A 211 7.57 -1.19 19.56
C LEU A 211 7.71 -2.65 19.99
N ASN A 212 7.95 -2.91 21.28
CA ASN A 212 7.95 -4.27 21.83
C ASN A 212 6.54 -4.89 21.75
N VAL A 213 5.49 -4.15 22.10
CA VAL A 213 4.09 -4.61 21.94
C VAL A 213 3.78 -4.90 20.47
N PHE A 214 4.20 -4.04 19.55
CA PHE A 214 4.05 -4.26 18.11
C PHE A 214 4.79 -5.52 17.64
N THR A 215 6.03 -5.71 18.09
CA THR A 215 6.85 -6.87 17.73
C THR A 215 6.24 -8.16 18.28
N GLN A 216 5.70 -8.14 19.49
CA GLN A 216 4.96 -9.26 20.05
C GLN A 216 3.73 -9.61 19.19
N ALA A 217 2.97 -8.60 18.75
CA ALA A 217 1.84 -8.78 17.84
C ALA A 217 2.28 -9.41 16.51
N LEU A 218 3.38 -8.90 15.95
CA LEU A 218 3.99 -9.42 14.74
C LEU A 218 4.39 -10.91 14.88
N LEU A 219 4.83 -11.32 16.06
CA LEU A 219 5.29 -12.69 16.31
C LEU A 219 4.25 -13.58 17.01
N SER A 220 2.98 -13.20 16.98
CA SER A 220 1.86 -13.95 17.59
C SER A 220 0.82 -14.42 16.56
N GLY A 221 -0.03 -15.38 16.95
CA GLY A 221 -1.11 -15.91 16.13
C GLY A 221 -0.83 -17.31 15.60
N GLU A 222 -1.31 -17.60 14.39
CA GLU A 222 -1.19 -18.92 13.78
C GLU A 222 0.29 -19.30 13.52
N PRO A 223 0.76 -20.50 13.91
CA PRO A 223 2.18 -20.87 13.89
C PRO A 223 2.87 -20.74 12.54
N GLN A 224 2.24 -21.14 11.44
CA GLN A 224 2.83 -21.05 10.10
C GLN A 224 3.06 -19.58 9.69
N ASN A 225 2.08 -18.72 9.95
CA ASN A 225 2.17 -17.29 9.70
C ASN A 225 3.24 -16.62 10.55
N VAL A 226 3.35 -17.03 11.82
CA VAL A 226 4.41 -16.56 12.72
C VAL A 226 5.78 -16.98 12.22
N SER A 227 5.97 -18.25 11.80
CA SER A 227 7.23 -18.73 11.24
C SER A 227 7.66 -17.89 10.03
N ARG A 228 6.73 -17.67 9.08
CA ARG A 228 6.99 -16.84 7.90
C ARG A 228 7.38 -15.40 8.24
N ARG A 229 6.62 -14.73 9.13
CA ARG A 229 6.94 -13.35 9.54
C ARG A 229 8.28 -13.27 10.28
N LYS A 230 8.56 -14.23 11.16
CA LYS A 230 9.84 -14.32 11.87
C LYS A 230 10.99 -14.50 10.90
N GLY A 231 10.87 -15.42 9.94
CA GLY A 231 11.90 -15.64 8.92
C GLY A 231 12.24 -14.37 8.14
N ILE A 232 11.23 -13.63 7.66
CA ILE A 232 11.46 -12.37 6.93
C ILE A 232 12.04 -11.28 7.84
N LEU A 233 11.61 -11.22 9.10
CA LEU A 233 12.17 -10.26 10.06
C LEU A 233 13.66 -10.55 10.33
N GLU A 234 14.03 -11.81 10.51
CA GLU A 234 15.45 -12.19 10.66
C GLU A 234 16.23 -11.95 9.37
N TRP A 235 15.60 -12.11 8.20
CA TRP A 235 16.19 -11.67 6.93
C TRP A 235 16.51 -10.19 6.94
N ALA A 236 15.51 -9.36 7.27
CA ALA A 236 15.63 -7.91 7.31
C ALA A 236 16.67 -7.39 8.32
N LYS A 237 17.01 -8.19 9.33
CA LYS A 237 18.06 -7.90 10.32
C LYS A 237 19.46 -8.32 9.88
N SER A 238 19.57 -9.18 8.86
CA SER A 238 20.87 -9.67 8.40
C SER A 238 21.73 -8.53 7.86
N ASN A 239 23.03 -8.57 8.13
CA ASN A 239 23.99 -7.66 7.53
C ASN A 239 24.37 -8.07 6.10
N ASP A 240 24.05 -9.31 5.71
CA ASP A 240 24.46 -9.96 4.48
C ASP A 240 23.33 -10.06 3.45
N LEU A 241 22.40 -9.08 3.45
CA LEU A 241 21.20 -9.06 2.59
C LEU A 241 21.52 -9.33 1.11
N HIS A 242 22.59 -8.71 0.62
CA HIS A 242 23.08 -8.80 -0.76
C HIS A 242 23.47 -10.22 -1.18
N ASN A 243 23.87 -11.09 -0.25
CA ASN A 243 24.24 -12.48 -0.55
C ASN A 243 23.04 -13.34 -0.99
N TYR A 244 21.81 -12.85 -0.79
CA TYR A 244 20.58 -13.59 -1.08
C TYR A 244 19.82 -13.06 -2.31
N VAL A 245 20.33 -12.02 -2.96
CA VAL A 245 19.68 -11.36 -4.12
C VAL A 245 19.51 -12.32 -5.30
N ASP A 246 20.47 -13.23 -5.51
CA ASP A 246 20.45 -14.21 -6.60
C ASP A 246 19.59 -15.44 -6.30
N TRP A 247 18.59 -15.32 -5.41
CA TRP A 247 17.77 -16.44 -4.93
C TRP A 247 18.60 -17.55 -4.27
N THR A 248 19.65 -17.18 -3.54
CA THR A 248 20.26 -18.08 -2.55
C THR A 248 19.36 -18.11 -1.32
N ARG A 249 18.92 -19.30 -0.89
CA ARG A 249 17.99 -19.43 0.24
C ARG A 249 18.65 -18.98 1.54
N PRO A 250 18.08 -17.99 2.25
CA PRO A 250 18.59 -17.62 3.56
C PRO A 250 18.31 -18.69 4.63
N PRO A 251 19.18 -18.87 5.64
CA PRO A 251 19.07 -19.96 6.61
C PRO A 251 17.85 -19.86 7.53
N PHE A 252 17.29 -18.67 7.70
CA PHE A 252 16.12 -18.38 8.54
C PHE A 252 14.79 -18.49 7.76
N ILE A 253 14.81 -18.81 6.47
CA ILE A 253 13.60 -19.04 5.65
C ILE A 253 13.42 -20.55 5.40
N GLU A 254 12.27 -21.07 5.80
CA GLU A 254 11.86 -22.45 5.49
C GLU A 254 11.77 -22.66 3.98
N GLU A 255 12.09 -23.85 3.50
CA GLU A 255 12.10 -24.19 2.07
C GLU A 255 10.77 -23.87 1.37
N THR A 256 9.65 -24.31 1.95
CA THR A 256 8.32 -24.03 1.39
C THR A 256 7.99 -22.54 1.29
N HIS A 257 8.48 -21.74 2.25
CA HIS A 257 8.30 -20.29 2.23
C HIS A 257 9.21 -19.63 1.18
N PHE A 258 10.43 -20.13 1.04
CA PHE A 258 11.36 -19.68 0.02
C PHE A 258 10.81 -19.92 -1.39
N ASP A 259 10.25 -21.09 -1.65
CA ASP A 259 9.62 -21.43 -2.93
C ASP A 259 8.42 -20.52 -3.22
N ASP A 260 7.59 -20.24 -2.22
CA ASP A 260 6.47 -19.28 -2.34
C ASP A 260 6.95 -17.86 -2.67
N LEU A 261 8.04 -17.40 -2.05
CA LEU A 261 8.62 -16.08 -2.31
C LEU A 261 9.14 -15.98 -3.75
N LYS A 262 9.87 -17.02 -4.20
CA LYS A 262 10.43 -17.10 -5.55
C LYS A 262 9.35 -17.17 -6.62
N SER A 263 8.36 -18.04 -6.42
CA SER A 263 7.18 -18.15 -7.30
C SER A 263 6.43 -16.82 -7.37
N GLY A 264 6.21 -16.15 -6.24
CA GLY A 264 5.58 -14.84 -6.20
C GLY A 264 6.35 -13.78 -6.98
N ALA A 265 7.68 -13.73 -6.84
CA ALA A 265 8.50 -12.76 -7.55
C ALA A 265 8.49 -12.98 -9.07
N LEU A 266 8.63 -14.23 -9.54
CA LEU A 266 8.53 -14.53 -10.97
C LEU A 266 7.13 -14.23 -11.52
N PHE A 267 6.08 -14.48 -10.74
CA PHE A 267 4.72 -14.09 -11.12
C PHE A 267 4.55 -12.57 -11.20
N PHE A 268 5.12 -11.81 -10.27
CA PHE A 268 5.11 -10.35 -10.31
C PHE A 268 5.87 -9.84 -11.53
N SER A 269 7.00 -10.44 -11.88
CA SER A 269 7.74 -10.14 -13.10
C SER A 269 6.88 -10.37 -14.35
N LEU A 270 6.26 -11.56 -14.46
CA LEU A 270 5.34 -11.93 -15.54
C LEU A 270 4.20 -10.90 -15.68
N ARG A 271 3.55 -10.53 -14.56
CA ARG A 271 2.51 -9.51 -14.54
C ARG A 271 3.03 -8.15 -15.00
N ASN A 272 4.19 -7.73 -14.52
CA ASN A 272 4.79 -6.44 -14.88
C ASN A 272 5.12 -6.40 -16.38
N LYS A 273 5.70 -7.47 -16.95
CA LYS A 273 5.95 -7.58 -18.41
C LYS A 273 4.66 -7.57 -19.23
N SER A 274 3.57 -8.13 -18.71
CA SER A 274 2.25 -8.05 -19.36
C SER A 274 1.73 -6.61 -19.41
N LEU A 275 1.90 -5.85 -18.32
CA LEU A 275 1.53 -4.44 -18.27
C LEU A 275 2.45 -3.58 -19.14
N ASP A 276 3.75 -3.85 -19.15
CA ASP A 276 4.72 -3.16 -20.01
C ASP A 276 4.37 -3.33 -21.50
N LEU A 277 3.96 -4.54 -21.90
CA LEU A 277 3.50 -4.82 -23.26
C LEU A 277 2.25 -4.00 -23.62
N LEU A 278 1.25 -3.93 -22.73
CA LEU A 278 0.05 -3.11 -22.96
C LEU A 278 0.36 -1.60 -22.98
N ASN A 279 1.25 -1.14 -22.10
CA ASN A 279 1.73 0.24 -22.11
C ASN A 279 2.48 0.57 -23.41
N MET A 280 3.26 -0.38 -23.92
CA MET A 280 3.96 -0.23 -25.20
C MET A 280 2.97 -0.10 -26.35
N ILE A 281 1.98 -1.00 -26.43
CA ILE A 281 0.94 -0.94 -27.48
C ILE A 281 0.18 0.39 -27.41
N GLU A 282 -0.18 0.83 -26.21
CA GLU A 282 -0.84 2.12 -26.00
C GLU A 282 0.01 3.29 -26.54
N ALA A 283 1.31 3.30 -26.24
CA ALA A 283 2.24 4.32 -26.72
C ALA A 283 2.40 4.31 -28.25
N GLU A 284 2.41 3.12 -28.88
CA GLU A 284 2.52 2.98 -30.34
C GLU A 284 1.25 3.44 -31.08
N ILE A 285 0.06 3.20 -30.53
CA ILE A 285 -1.20 3.58 -31.20
C ILE A 285 -1.65 5.01 -30.90
N ALA A 286 -1.22 5.61 -29.78
CA ALA A 286 -1.56 6.97 -29.39
C ALA A 286 -1.28 8.05 -30.46
N PRO A 287 -0.15 8.04 -31.20
CA PRO A 287 0.11 9.03 -32.24
C PRO A 287 -0.62 8.79 -33.58
N LEU A 288 -1.26 7.63 -33.77
CA LEU A 288 -1.90 7.27 -35.04
C LEU A 288 -3.27 7.94 -35.22
N ASN A 289 -3.67 8.17 -36.47
CA ASN A 289 -4.99 8.71 -36.82
C ASN A 289 -5.69 7.85 -37.90
N PRO A 290 -6.68 7.01 -37.54
CA PRO A 290 -7.19 6.78 -36.18
C PRO A 290 -6.19 5.98 -35.31
N PRO A 291 -6.24 6.12 -33.96
CA PRO A 291 -5.42 5.34 -33.03
C PRO A 291 -5.83 3.87 -33.05
N LYS A 292 -5.21 3.07 -33.90
CA LYS A 292 -5.52 1.65 -34.09
C LYS A 292 -4.28 0.83 -34.43
N LEU A 293 -4.28 -0.43 -34.00
CA LEU A 293 -3.32 -1.45 -34.45
C LEU A 293 -4.09 -2.58 -35.13
N ASP A 294 -3.64 -3.01 -36.31
CA ASP A 294 -4.22 -4.14 -37.04
C ASP A 294 -3.34 -5.39 -36.85
N LEU A 295 -3.91 -6.40 -36.18
CA LEU A 295 -3.25 -7.66 -35.86
C LEU A 295 -3.12 -8.60 -37.07
N THR A 296 -3.67 -8.25 -38.25
CA THR A 296 -3.42 -8.98 -39.50
C THR A 296 -2.14 -8.57 -40.20
N THR A 297 -1.57 -7.42 -39.81
CA THR A 297 -0.30 -6.92 -40.34
C THR A 297 0.87 -7.33 -39.45
N PRO A 298 2.10 -7.41 -39.99
CA PRO A 298 3.28 -7.69 -39.18
C PRO A 298 3.39 -6.72 -38.01
N LEU A 299 3.58 -7.26 -36.80
CA LEU A 299 3.74 -6.46 -35.59
C LEU A 299 5.04 -5.64 -35.65
N LEU A 300 5.01 -4.45 -35.01
CA LEU A 300 6.20 -3.63 -34.85
C LEU A 300 7.27 -4.35 -34.03
N GLU A 301 8.53 -4.11 -34.34
CA GLU A 301 9.67 -4.75 -33.66
C GLU A 301 9.67 -4.48 -32.14
N SER A 302 9.22 -3.29 -31.72
CA SER A 302 9.06 -2.93 -30.30
C SER A 302 8.06 -3.85 -29.58
N ILE A 303 6.94 -4.15 -30.22
CA ILE A 303 5.90 -5.06 -29.72
C ILE A 303 6.44 -6.50 -29.69
N CYS A 304 7.08 -6.97 -30.77
CA CYS A 304 7.68 -8.32 -30.80
C CYS A 304 8.71 -8.51 -29.69
N LYS A 305 9.58 -7.51 -29.45
CA LYS A 305 10.55 -7.54 -28.33
C LYS A 305 9.86 -7.61 -26.97
N ALA A 306 8.77 -6.87 -26.77
CA ALA A 306 8.00 -6.92 -25.53
C ALA A 306 7.29 -8.26 -25.33
N VAL A 307 6.73 -8.87 -26.39
CA VAL A 307 6.16 -10.23 -26.35
C VAL A 307 7.23 -11.26 -25.99
N ASN A 308 8.42 -11.17 -26.56
CA ASN A 308 9.52 -12.08 -26.22
C ASN A 308 9.92 -11.97 -24.74
N LYS A 309 10.02 -10.74 -24.19
CA LYS A 309 10.28 -10.54 -22.76
C LYS A 309 9.18 -11.16 -21.88
N LEU A 310 7.92 -11.04 -22.30
CA LEU A 310 6.79 -11.66 -21.62
C LEU A 310 6.87 -13.20 -21.66
N LYS A 311 7.19 -13.78 -22.82
CA LYS A 311 7.39 -15.24 -22.98
C LYS A 311 8.50 -15.76 -22.07
N VAL A 312 9.65 -15.07 -22.01
CA VAL A 312 10.75 -15.44 -21.11
C VAL A 312 10.26 -15.46 -19.65
N ALA A 313 9.62 -14.39 -19.18
CA ALA A 313 9.11 -14.34 -17.80
C ALA A 313 8.06 -15.42 -17.50
N ALA A 314 7.20 -15.75 -18.47
CA ALA A 314 6.21 -16.81 -18.34
C ALA A 314 6.87 -18.20 -18.27
N ASN A 315 7.90 -18.44 -19.09
CA ASN A 315 8.68 -19.68 -19.06
C ASN A 315 9.43 -19.84 -17.73
N ASP A 316 10.05 -18.77 -17.23
CA ASP A 316 10.77 -18.77 -15.96
C ASP A 316 9.83 -19.14 -14.79
N PHE A 317 8.62 -18.57 -14.77
CA PHE A 317 7.61 -18.94 -13.78
C PHE A 317 7.17 -20.41 -13.90
N LEU A 318 6.87 -20.89 -15.11
CA LEU A 318 6.42 -22.27 -15.33
C LEU A 318 7.50 -23.30 -14.98
N SER A 319 8.76 -22.95 -15.20
CA SER A 319 9.92 -23.82 -14.94
C SER A 319 10.19 -24.04 -13.44
N LEU A 320 9.60 -23.22 -12.55
CA LEU A 320 9.65 -23.48 -11.11
C LEU A 320 8.80 -24.68 -10.68
N GLU A 321 7.81 -25.07 -11.48
CA GLU A 321 6.83 -26.11 -11.15
C GLU A 321 6.10 -25.92 -9.80
N HIS A 322 6.12 -24.68 -9.27
CA HIS A 322 5.53 -24.31 -7.99
C HIS A 322 4.54 -23.16 -8.14
N ASP A 323 3.25 -23.46 -7.98
CA ASP A 323 2.16 -22.47 -8.04
C ASP A 323 1.23 -22.65 -6.83
N PRO A 324 1.34 -21.79 -5.80
CA PRO A 324 0.50 -21.84 -4.61
C PRO A 324 -0.83 -21.06 -4.77
N SER A 325 -1.16 -20.57 -5.97
CA SER A 325 -2.45 -19.91 -6.24
C SER A 325 -3.61 -20.91 -6.26
N ILE A 326 -4.81 -20.40 -5.93
CA ILE A 326 -6.03 -21.21 -5.91
C ILE A 326 -6.28 -21.73 -7.33
N GLY A 327 -6.55 -23.02 -7.49
CA GLY A 327 -6.84 -23.61 -8.80
C GLY A 327 -5.70 -23.53 -9.81
N LYS A 328 -4.47 -23.17 -9.39
CA LYS A 328 -3.32 -22.96 -10.28
C LYS A 328 -3.57 -21.87 -11.33
N GLU A 329 -4.29 -20.82 -10.94
CA GLU A 329 -4.63 -19.67 -11.80
C GLU A 329 -3.38 -18.97 -12.35
N ALA A 330 -2.29 -18.89 -11.56
CA ALA A 330 -1.04 -18.28 -12.00
C ALA A 330 -0.40 -19.09 -13.15
N ASN A 331 -0.39 -20.42 -13.05
CA ASN A 331 0.04 -21.30 -14.14
C ASN A 331 -0.84 -21.17 -15.38
N HIS A 332 -2.16 -21.05 -15.21
CA HIS A 332 -3.07 -20.83 -16.33
C HIS A 332 -2.74 -19.53 -17.08
N PHE A 333 -2.52 -18.44 -16.34
CA PHE A 333 -2.12 -17.16 -16.91
C PHE A 333 -0.76 -17.22 -17.62
N ALA A 334 0.25 -17.84 -17.00
CA ALA A 334 1.57 -18.02 -17.62
C ALA A 334 1.49 -18.84 -18.92
N LYS A 335 0.67 -19.90 -18.96
CA LYS A 335 0.43 -20.69 -20.18
C LYS A 335 -0.21 -19.88 -21.30
N GLN A 336 -1.12 -18.95 -20.98
CA GLN A 336 -1.70 -18.03 -21.97
C GLN A 336 -0.65 -17.07 -22.52
N CYS A 337 0.31 -16.64 -21.71
CA CYS A 337 1.43 -15.81 -22.13
C CYS A 337 2.51 -16.57 -22.92
N MET A 338 2.41 -17.90 -22.99
CA MET A 338 3.33 -18.82 -23.69
C MET A 338 2.72 -19.45 -24.94
N GLN A 339 1.62 -18.91 -25.47
CA GLN A 339 1.05 -19.39 -26.72
C GLN A 339 2.05 -19.24 -27.89
N SER A 340 1.96 -20.15 -28.87
CA SER A 340 2.86 -20.18 -30.01
C SER A 340 2.75 -18.92 -30.89
N ASP A 341 1.53 -18.41 -31.05
CA ASP A 341 1.21 -17.22 -31.83
C ASP A 341 1.17 -15.95 -30.96
N ASP A 342 1.97 -14.95 -31.34
CA ASP A 342 2.05 -13.66 -30.64
C ASP A 342 0.71 -12.91 -30.64
N VAL A 343 -0.06 -13.01 -31.74
CA VAL A 343 -1.37 -12.35 -31.85
C VAL A 343 -2.36 -12.93 -30.85
N SER A 344 -2.31 -14.24 -30.60
CA SER A 344 -3.13 -14.92 -29.61
C SER A 344 -2.81 -14.48 -28.17
N ILE A 345 -1.53 -14.25 -27.87
CA ILE A 345 -1.10 -13.68 -26.58
C ILE A 345 -1.69 -12.28 -26.41
N LEU A 346 -1.55 -11.43 -27.43
CA LEU A 346 -2.07 -10.06 -27.41
C LEU A 346 -3.57 -10.04 -27.17
N LYS A 347 -4.34 -10.88 -27.89
CA LYS A 347 -5.79 -11.00 -27.69
C LYS A 347 -6.13 -11.41 -26.26
N SER A 348 -5.45 -12.42 -25.73
CA SER A 348 -5.67 -12.93 -24.36
C SER A 348 -5.40 -11.88 -23.27
N LEU A 349 -4.47 -10.95 -23.51
CA LEU A 349 -4.21 -9.82 -22.61
C LEU A 349 -5.20 -8.68 -22.78
N LEU A 350 -5.59 -8.37 -24.02
CA LEU A 350 -6.54 -7.30 -24.32
C LEU A 350 -7.95 -7.60 -23.84
N GLU A 351 -8.37 -8.87 -23.87
CA GLU A 351 -9.61 -9.36 -23.26
C GLU A 351 -9.63 -9.16 -21.74
N ARG A 352 -8.47 -9.02 -21.10
CA ARG A 352 -8.32 -8.76 -19.66
C ARG A 352 -8.16 -7.29 -19.30
N ASP A 353 -7.66 -6.46 -20.22
CA ASP A 353 -7.54 -5.02 -19.99
C ASP A 353 -8.95 -4.41 -20.03
N GLU A 354 -9.58 -4.37 -21.21
CA GLU A 354 -10.85 -3.71 -21.58
C GLU A 354 -11.07 -2.25 -21.09
N VAL A 355 -10.24 -1.75 -20.18
CA VAL A 355 -10.34 -0.46 -19.52
C VAL A 355 -9.59 0.60 -20.32
N VAL A 356 -8.36 0.31 -20.73
CA VAL A 356 -7.51 1.26 -21.46
C VAL A 356 -7.39 0.87 -22.95
N LEU A 357 -7.13 -0.40 -23.23
CA LEU A 357 -7.16 -0.97 -24.57
C LEU A 357 -8.25 -2.04 -24.67
N ARG A 358 -8.82 -2.19 -25.87
CA ARG A 358 -9.78 -3.27 -26.17
C ARG A 358 -9.49 -3.89 -27.54
N CYS A 359 -9.80 -5.17 -27.67
CA CYS A 359 -9.73 -5.88 -28.94
C CYS A 359 -11.14 -5.92 -29.58
N ARG A 360 -11.25 -5.58 -30.88
CA ARG A 360 -12.45 -5.79 -31.69
C ARG A 360 -12.06 -6.52 -32.98
N GLY A 361 -12.36 -7.82 -33.04
CA GLY A 361 -11.96 -8.67 -34.15
C GLY A 361 -10.44 -8.77 -34.27
N THR A 362 -9.87 -8.15 -35.30
CA THR A 362 -8.41 -8.10 -35.53
C THR A 362 -7.79 -6.75 -35.17
N HIS A 363 -8.57 -5.81 -34.62
CA HIS A 363 -8.09 -4.47 -34.34
C HIS A 363 -7.97 -4.22 -32.84
N VAL A 364 -6.86 -3.63 -32.43
CA VAL A 364 -6.69 -3.04 -31.09
C VAL A 364 -7.08 -1.58 -31.14
N LEU A 365 -7.95 -1.16 -30.23
CA LEU A 365 -8.53 0.17 -30.19
C LEU A 365 -8.45 0.77 -28.78
N PRO A 366 -8.46 2.09 -28.66
CA PRO A 366 -8.73 2.79 -27.41
C PRO A 366 -10.03 2.32 -26.74
N ALA A 367 -9.97 2.20 -25.42
CA ALA A 367 -11.11 2.06 -24.53
C ALA A 367 -11.32 3.34 -23.70
N ALA A 368 -12.22 3.30 -22.71
CA ALA A 368 -12.71 4.50 -22.02
C ALA A 368 -11.62 5.28 -21.26
N ALA A 369 -10.58 4.61 -20.77
CA ALA A 369 -9.49 5.22 -20.00
C ALA A 369 -8.20 5.44 -20.81
N PHE A 370 -8.26 5.35 -22.15
CA PHE A 370 -7.14 5.63 -23.05
C PHE A 370 -6.74 7.11 -22.99
N GLY A 371 -5.44 7.41 -22.97
CA GLY A 371 -4.94 8.80 -22.99
C GLY A 371 -3.84 9.10 -21.98
N LYS A 372 -3.69 10.35 -21.53
CA LYS A 372 -2.60 10.73 -20.63
C LYS A 372 -2.68 9.96 -19.29
N PRO A 373 -1.61 9.26 -18.87
CA PRO A 373 -1.58 8.62 -17.57
C PRO A 373 -1.77 9.67 -16.47
N GLU A 374 -2.57 9.37 -15.46
CA GLU A 374 -2.44 10.09 -14.18
C GLU A 374 -1.00 9.84 -13.71
N THR A 375 -0.28 10.91 -13.34
CA THR A 375 1.01 10.80 -12.66
C THR A 375 0.77 10.07 -11.35
N VAL A 376 0.93 8.75 -11.37
CA VAL A 376 1.05 7.95 -10.17
C VAL A 376 2.32 8.43 -9.50
N ASN A 377 2.23 8.90 -8.25
CA ASN A 377 3.39 9.09 -7.41
C ASN A 377 4.07 7.72 -7.31
N ASN A 378 5.03 7.47 -8.19
CA ASN A 378 5.92 6.32 -8.08
C ASN A 378 6.71 6.56 -6.79
N GLU A 379 6.35 5.86 -5.73
CA GLU A 379 7.25 5.70 -4.60
C GLU A 379 8.59 5.24 -5.19
N LYS A 380 9.66 5.98 -4.89
CA LYS A 380 11.00 5.71 -5.42
C LYS A 380 11.30 4.22 -5.25
N VAL A 381 11.75 3.60 -6.33
CA VAL A 381 12.17 2.20 -6.36
C VAL A 381 13.17 1.99 -5.21
N GLU A 382 12.80 1.13 -4.27
CA GLU A 382 13.66 0.71 -3.17
C GLU A 382 14.94 0.08 -3.78
N ASP A 383 16.09 0.38 -3.18
CA ASP A 383 17.43 0.00 -3.64
C ASP A 383 17.48 -1.48 -4.06
N SER A 384 17.42 -1.79 -5.35
CA SER A 384 17.21 -3.16 -5.85
C SER A 384 18.37 -4.12 -5.54
N SER A 385 19.39 -3.67 -4.80
CA SER A 385 20.54 -4.43 -4.37
C SER A 385 20.36 -5.22 -3.07
N LEU A 386 19.30 -4.95 -2.28
CA LEU A 386 19.15 -5.60 -0.96
C LEU A 386 18.32 -6.89 -1.00
N PHE A 387 17.38 -7.01 -1.92
CA PHE A 387 16.52 -8.18 -2.06
C PHE A 387 16.39 -8.58 -3.53
N PRO A 388 16.02 -9.84 -3.82
CA PRO A 388 15.78 -10.29 -5.18
C PRO A 388 14.82 -9.39 -5.96
N HIS A 389 15.06 -9.26 -7.26
CA HIS A 389 14.22 -8.46 -8.14
C HIS A 389 12.76 -8.98 -8.15
N ASP A 390 11.80 -8.05 -8.27
CA ASP A 390 10.35 -8.33 -8.23
C ASP A 390 9.86 -9.04 -6.96
N ILE A 391 10.65 -9.15 -5.88
CA ILE A 391 10.16 -9.70 -4.61
C ILE A 391 8.95 -8.90 -4.11
N SER A 392 8.07 -9.57 -3.35
CA SER A 392 6.92 -8.91 -2.73
C SER A 392 7.36 -7.65 -1.99
N PHE A 393 6.67 -6.54 -2.27
CA PHE A 393 6.85 -5.27 -1.55
C PHE A 393 6.67 -5.43 -0.03
N ARG A 394 6.02 -6.50 0.44
CA ARG A 394 5.87 -6.72 1.89
C ARG A 394 7.18 -7.12 2.57
N VAL A 395 8.11 -7.73 1.84
CA VAL A 395 9.47 -8.01 2.35
C VAL A 395 10.19 -6.68 2.59
N TRP A 396 10.10 -5.77 1.62
CA TRP A 396 10.59 -4.40 1.75
C TRP A 396 9.92 -3.62 2.89
N ASN A 397 8.61 -3.76 3.04
CA ASN A 397 7.89 -3.17 4.18
C ASN A 397 8.39 -3.71 5.52
N MET A 398 8.69 -5.02 5.61
CA MET A 398 9.28 -5.61 6.81
C MET A 398 10.67 -5.04 7.08
N TYR A 399 11.47 -4.82 6.03
CA TYR A 399 12.77 -4.17 6.15
C TYR A 399 12.65 -2.74 6.68
N ALA A 400 11.73 -1.93 6.13
CA ALA A 400 11.46 -0.59 6.62
C ALA A 400 10.98 -0.58 8.09
N LEU A 401 10.13 -1.54 8.48
CA LEU A 401 9.73 -1.74 9.88
C LEU A 401 10.91 -2.10 10.77
N ASN A 402 11.83 -2.94 10.29
CA ASN A 402 13.02 -3.29 11.04
C ASN A 402 13.93 -2.06 11.25
N GLN A 403 14.05 -1.17 10.26
CA GLN A 403 14.78 0.10 10.44
C GLN A 403 14.12 0.99 11.52
N ASP A 404 12.79 0.97 11.64
CA ASP A 404 12.05 1.64 12.72
C ASP A 404 12.38 0.99 14.08
N PHE A 405 12.38 -0.34 14.16
CA PHE A 405 12.71 -1.08 15.39
C PHE A 405 14.14 -0.78 15.87
N GLU A 406 15.11 -0.73 14.96
CA GLU A 406 16.53 -0.51 15.23
C GLU A 406 16.91 0.98 15.39
N ASN A 407 15.94 1.91 15.31
CA ASN A 407 16.19 3.35 15.35
C ASN A 407 17.15 3.84 14.24
N LYS A 408 17.05 3.23 13.05
CA LYS A 408 17.84 3.53 11.85
C LYS A 408 16.99 4.13 10.72
N LEU A 409 15.69 4.30 10.95
CA LEU A 409 14.75 4.71 9.91
C LEU A 409 15.05 6.09 9.32
N ASP A 410 15.37 7.09 10.15
CA ASP A 410 15.69 8.44 9.64
C ASP A 410 16.93 8.41 8.74
N GLN A 411 18.00 7.71 9.15
CA GLN A 411 19.21 7.52 8.35
C GLN A 411 18.93 6.80 7.01
N TRP A 412 18.01 5.84 7.02
CA TRP A 412 17.64 5.11 5.80
C TRP A 412 16.77 5.94 4.84
N LEU A 413 15.93 6.82 5.36
CA LEU A 413 15.06 7.70 4.57
C LEU A 413 15.76 8.95 4.05
N GLU A 414 16.90 9.32 4.63
CA GLU A 414 17.72 10.42 4.13
C GLU A 414 18.10 10.15 2.67
N PRO A 415 17.93 11.13 1.76
CA PRO A 415 18.40 10.97 0.40
C PRO A 415 19.92 10.73 0.45
N LYS A 416 20.36 9.53 0.06
CA LYS A 416 21.76 9.29 -0.28
C LYS A 416 22.11 10.38 -1.30
N GLY A 417 22.94 11.35 -0.89
CA GLY A 417 23.35 12.42 -1.78
C GLY A 417 23.93 11.83 -3.07
N ASP A 418 23.75 12.51 -4.19
CA ASP A 418 24.47 12.22 -5.44
C ASP A 418 25.98 12.34 -5.16
N ASN A 419 26.57 11.29 -4.61
CA ASN A 419 27.99 11.05 -4.54
C ASN A 419 28.31 9.97 -5.58
N ASP A 420 28.07 10.30 -6.84
CA ASP A 420 28.75 9.68 -7.97
C ASP A 420 29.10 10.82 -8.93
N VAL A 421 30.37 11.22 -8.87
CA VAL A 421 31.05 12.09 -9.83
C VAL A 421 31.41 11.28 -11.07
#